data_AF-A0A973GEE0-F1
#
_entry.id   AF-A0A973GEE0-F1
#
_cell.length_a   1.000
_cell.length_b   1.000
_cell.length_c   1.000
_cell.angle_alpha   90.00
_cell.angle_beta   90.00
_cell.angle_gamma   90.00
#
_symmetry.space_group_name_H-M   'P 1'
#
loop_
_entity.id
_entity.type
_entity.pdbx_description
1 polymer ?
#
loop_
_entity_poly.entity_id
_entity_poly.type
_entity_poly.pdbx_seq_one_letter_code
_entity_poly.pdbx_strand_id
1 'polypeptide(L)'
;PAAPSSPPTTAAASTEPPPVTPTATAEPTPTPEPETTAPQVLLSGTAVGDVVEGTADALPLLEGAFGPADSTDQGLGECGPPSITFAKWGDLWVSLDDGALFGWQLRGPAMPTVATLPQGVPFASTYAAIAALPGVGAPGYLDNYQVHTLTVDGVTWWFDTDAADSPTVMVGNKILGCG
;
A
#
# COMPACT_ATOMS: atom_id res chain seq x y z
N PRO A 1 65.69 -79.72 32.08
CA PRO A 1 64.65 -80.79 32.07
C PRO A 1 63.76 -80.59 30.84
N ALA A 2 63.43 -81.69 30.17
CA ALA A 2 62.89 -81.71 28.81
C ALA A 2 61.35 -81.61 28.75
N ALA A 3 60.88 -80.86 27.74
CA ALA A 3 59.75 -81.14 26.83
C ALA A 3 58.30 -81.18 27.39
N PRO A 4 57.22 -81.25 26.58
CA PRO A 4 57.13 -81.22 25.11
C PRO A 4 55.93 -80.41 24.51
N SER A 5 55.78 -80.50 23.17
CA SER A 5 54.52 -80.59 22.39
C SER A 5 53.78 -79.33 21.89
N SER A 6 53.83 -79.16 20.56
CA SER A 6 52.86 -78.54 19.63
C SER A 6 51.50 -79.30 19.60
N PRO A 7 50.49 -79.07 18.69
CA PRO A 7 50.29 -78.10 17.59
C PRO A 7 48.81 -77.53 17.55
N PRO A 8 48.04 -77.48 16.42
CA PRO A 8 47.46 -76.27 15.82
C PRO A 8 45.90 -76.28 15.76
N THR A 9 45.28 -75.41 14.93
CA THR A 9 43.96 -75.54 14.22
C THR A 9 43.17 -74.23 14.29
N THR A 10 43.16 -73.40 13.24
CA THR A 10 42.20 -73.33 12.10
C THR A 10 40.78 -72.91 12.49
N ALA A 11 40.33 -71.73 12.01
CA ALA A 11 39.03 -71.53 11.36
C ALA A 11 38.91 -70.08 10.84
N ALA A 12 38.22 -69.95 9.70
CA ALA A 12 38.18 -68.78 8.85
C ALA A 12 36.98 -67.85 9.12
N ALA A 13 37.15 -66.61 8.62
CA ALA A 13 36.16 -65.70 8.04
C ALA A 13 34.91 -65.31 8.85
N SER A 14 34.79 -64.01 9.14
CA SER A 14 33.55 -63.28 8.86
C SER A 14 33.80 -61.78 8.72
N THR A 15 33.22 -61.27 7.65
CA THR A 15 33.15 -59.91 7.15
C THR A 15 32.59 -58.94 8.18
N GLU A 16 33.36 -57.89 8.48
CA GLU A 16 32.94 -56.74 9.28
C GLU A 16 31.87 -55.93 8.51
N PRO A 17 30.73 -55.59 9.13
CA PRO A 17 29.75 -54.70 8.51
C PRO A 17 30.26 -53.24 8.48
N PRO A 18 29.90 -52.44 7.45
CA PRO A 18 30.42 -51.08 7.29
C PRO A 18 29.91 -50.13 8.39
N PRO A 19 30.65 -49.03 8.67
CA PRO A 19 30.28 -48.06 9.69
C PRO A 19 29.00 -47.30 9.31
N VAL A 20 28.04 -47.26 10.23
CA VAL A 20 26.83 -46.43 10.12
C VAL A 20 27.17 -44.95 10.28
N THR A 21 26.84 -44.14 9.29
CA THR A 21 26.91 -42.68 9.35
C THR A 21 25.75 -42.15 10.20
N PRO A 22 25.95 -41.28 11.22
CA PRO A 22 24.85 -40.65 11.92
C PRO A 22 24.10 -39.71 10.98
N THR A 23 22.80 -39.94 10.80
CA THR A 23 21.90 -39.03 10.08
C THR A 23 21.68 -37.79 10.96
N ALA A 24 22.12 -36.63 10.48
CA ALA A 24 21.79 -35.35 11.10
C ALA A 24 20.28 -35.12 10.94
N THR A 25 19.55 -35.12 12.06
CA THR A 25 18.17 -34.63 12.12
C THR A 25 18.19 -33.15 11.76
N ALA A 26 17.59 -32.80 10.61
CA ALA A 26 17.38 -31.41 10.24
C ALA A 26 16.56 -30.72 11.34
N GLU A 27 17.09 -29.62 11.87
CA GLU A 27 16.35 -28.70 12.73
C GLU A 27 15.10 -28.21 11.97
N PRO A 28 13.90 -28.18 12.59
CA PRO A 28 12.73 -27.69 11.89
C PRO A 28 12.98 -26.24 11.48
N THR A 29 12.95 -25.99 10.18
CA THR A 29 12.96 -24.63 9.62
C THR A 29 11.83 -23.85 10.30
N PRO A 30 12.08 -22.67 10.91
CA PRO A 30 11.00 -21.86 11.44
C PRO A 30 10.04 -21.55 10.30
N THR A 31 8.79 -22.00 10.44
CA THR A 31 7.70 -21.63 9.55
C THR A 31 7.67 -20.09 9.51
N PRO A 32 7.74 -19.45 8.33
CA PRO A 32 7.55 -18.01 8.24
C PRO A 32 6.16 -17.71 8.81
N GLU A 33 6.13 -16.96 9.92
CA GLU A 33 4.89 -16.43 10.47
C GLU A 33 4.25 -15.56 9.37
N PRO A 34 2.96 -15.71 9.06
CA PRO A 34 2.32 -14.83 8.10
C PRO A 34 2.43 -13.41 8.64
N GLU A 35 3.18 -12.56 7.96
CA GLU A 35 3.22 -11.13 8.25
C GLU A 35 1.77 -10.64 8.19
N THR A 36 1.20 -10.32 9.35
CA THR A 36 -0.12 -9.72 9.43
C THR A 36 0.03 -8.31 8.89
N THR A 37 -0.19 -8.15 7.58
CA THR A 37 -0.19 -6.84 6.95
C THR A 37 -1.26 -6.00 7.64
N ALA A 38 -0.88 -4.83 8.16
CA ALA A 38 -1.84 -3.90 8.73
C ALA A 38 -2.98 -3.63 7.72
N PRO A 39 -4.22 -3.50 8.19
CA PRO A 39 -5.36 -3.24 7.30
C PRO A 39 -5.08 -1.97 6.48
N GLN A 40 -5.14 -2.11 5.16
CA GLN A 40 -4.91 -1.01 4.22
C GLN A 40 -6.24 -0.29 3.94
N VAL A 41 -6.23 1.04 4.02
CA VAL A 41 -7.33 1.94 3.69
C VAL A 41 -7.25 2.31 2.21
N LEU A 42 -8.18 1.80 1.40
CA LEU A 42 -8.23 2.10 -0.02
C LEU A 42 -8.84 3.49 -0.27
N LEU A 43 -8.12 4.36 -0.96
CA LEU A 43 -8.62 5.63 -1.45
C LEU A 43 -9.24 5.41 -2.84
N SER A 44 -10.54 5.66 -2.99
CA SER A 44 -11.28 5.39 -4.23
C SER A 44 -12.07 6.61 -4.70
N GLY A 45 -12.67 6.53 -5.89
CA GLY A 45 -13.45 7.62 -6.45
C GLY A 45 -14.69 8.01 -5.63
N THR A 46 -15.11 7.21 -4.65
CA THR A 46 -16.30 7.48 -3.83
C THR A 46 -16.12 7.15 -2.35
N ALA A 47 -14.91 6.80 -1.90
CA ALA A 47 -14.69 6.38 -0.53
C ALA A 47 -13.24 6.55 -0.07
N VAL A 48 -13.08 6.68 1.25
CA VAL A 48 -11.81 6.57 1.97
C VAL A 48 -11.94 5.38 2.92
N GLY A 49 -11.40 4.23 2.51
CA GLY A 49 -11.68 2.95 3.16
C GLY A 49 -13.15 2.59 3.10
N ASP A 50 -13.73 2.31 4.26
CA ASP A 50 -15.15 1.99 4.42
C ASP A 50 -16.05 3.24 4.50
N VAL A 51 -15.47 4.43 4.59
CA VAL A 51 -16.23 5.69 4.65
C VAL A 51 -16.56 6.12 3.23
N VAL A 52 -17.82 5.97 2.83
CA VAL A 52 -18.30 6.35 1.50
C VAL A 52 -18.72 7.81 1.44
N GLU A 53 -18.67 8.41 0.26
CA GLU A 53 -19.13 9.78 0.01
C GLU A 53 -20.56 9.99 0.54
N GLY A 54 -20.79 11.12 1.22
CA GLY A 54 -22.05 11.46 1.87
C GLY A 54 -22.27 10.81 3.24
N THR A 55 -21.36 9.94 3.71
CA THR A 55 -21.42 9.42 5.09
C THR A 55 -21.29 10.57 6.07
N ALA A 56 -22.35 10.83 6.84
CA ALA A 56 -22.34 11.79 7.94
C ALA A 56 -21.40 11.35 9.07
N ASP A 57 -20.95 12.30 9.88
CA ASP A 57 -20.00 12.05 10.97
C ASP A 57 -18.76 11.27 10.50
N ALA A 58 -18.24 11.61 9.31
CA ALA A 58 -17.15 10.88 8.69
C ALA A 58 -15.82 11.03 9.45
N LEU A 59 -15.57 12.19 10.06
CA LEU A 59 -14.32 12.46 10.77
C LEU A 59 -13.98 11.40 11.84
N PRO A 60 -14.85 11.10 12.82
CA PRO A 60 -14.53 10.09 13.84
C PRO A 60 -14.32 8.68 13.26
N LEU A 61 -15.00 8.33 12.15
CA LEU A 61 -14.77 7.05 11.46
C LEU A 61 -13.37 7.00 10.84
N LEU A 62 -12.95 8.09 10.20
CA LEU A 62 -11.63 8.21 9.60
C LEU A 62 -10.52 8.25 10.66
N GLU A 63 -10.74 8.93 11.78
CA GLU A 63 -9.79 8.93 12.90
C GLU A 63 -9.66 7.54 13.54
N GLY A 64 -10.72 6.73 13.51
CA GLY A 64 -10.65 5.31 13.90
C GLY A 64 -9.75 4.47 12.98
N ALA A 65 -9.62 4.85 11.70
CA ALA A 65 -8.82 4.13 10.71
C ALA A 65 -7.37 4.62 10.64
N PHE A 66 -7.15 5.94 10.67
CA PHE A 66 -5.83 6.55 10.50
C PHE A 66 -5.16 6.99 11.81
N GLY A 67 -5.90 7.00 12.92
CA GLY A 67 -5.54 7.77 14.10
C GLY A 67 -6.00 9.23 13.99
N PRO A 68 -5.76 10.06 15.03
CA PRO A 68 -6.20 11.45 15.03
C PRO A 68 -5.63 12.21 13.84
N ALA A 69 -6.41 13.12 13.26
CA ALA A 69 -5.92 14.00 12.22
C ALA A 69 -4.79 14.91 12.75
N ASP A 70 -3.78 15.17 11.92
CA ASP A 70 -2.69 16.10 12.25
C ASP A 70 -3.21 17.53 12.42
N SER A 71 -4.24 17.88 11.64
CA SER A 71 -4.95 19.15 11.73
C SER A 71 -6.36 19.06 11.15
N THR A 72 -7.24 19.92 11.67
CA THR A 72 -8.57 20.17 11.12
C THR A 72 -8.76 21.67 10.94
N ASP A 73 -8.99 22.09 9.71
CA ASP A 73 -9.14 23.50 9.35
C ASP A 73 -10.50 23.70 8.68
N GLN A 74 -11.24 24.75 9.05
CA GLN A 74 -12.37 25.17 8.21
C GLN A 74 -11.82 25.64 6.86
N GLY A 75 -12.47 25.19 5.80
CA GLY A 75 -12.12 25.49 4.43
C GLY A 75 -12.01 26.98 4.20
N LEU A 76 -11.10 27.35 3.30
CA LEU A 76 -10.95 28.73 2.85
C LEU A 76 -12.28 29.15 2.26
N GLY A 77 -13.06 29.97 2.97
CA GLY A 77 -14.40 30.42 2.58
C GLY A 77 -14.46 31.15 1.23
N GLU A 78 -13.32 31.36 0.58
CA GLU A 78 -13.19 31.91 -0.76
C GLU A 78 -13.07 30.85 -1.88
N CYS A 79 -12.85 29.56 -1.55
CA CYS A 79 -12.52 28.50 -2.53
C CYS A 79 -13.38 27.23 -2.43
N GLY A 80 -14.62 27.35 -1.94
CA GLY A 80 -15.55 26.22 -1.84
C GLY A 80 -16.80 26.58 -1.04
N PRO A 81 -17.68 25.60 -0.76
CA PRO A 81 -18.79 25.79 0.18
C PRO A 81 -18.26 26.26 1.54
N PRO A 82 -18.94 27.22 2.22
CA PRO A 82 -18.50 27.75 3.51
C PRO A 82 -18.53 26.70 4.64
N SER A 83 -19.18 25.57 4.41
CA SER A 83 -19.32 24.42 5.30
C SER A 83 -18.17 23.41 5.18
N ILE A 84 -17.26 23.56 4.22
CA ILE A 84 -16.17 22.59 4.06
C ILE A 84 -15.22 22.65 5.25
N THR A 85 -14.88 21.49 5.80
CA THR A 85 -13.79 21.28 6.74
C THR A 85 -12.76 20.35 6.12
N PHE A 86 -11.48 20.67 6.25
CA PHE A 86 -10.38 19.80 5.83
C PHE A 86 -9.78 19.10 7.03
N ALA A 87 -9.77 17.77 7.02
CA ALA A 87 -9.01 16.94 7.95
C ALA A 87 -7.77 16.39 7.24
N LYS A 88 -6.61 16.44 7.88
CA LYS A 88 -5.32 16.10 7.26
C LYS A 88 -4.58 15.00 7.99
N TRP A 89 -4.00 14.07 7.22
CA TRP A 89 -3.05 13.04 7.67
C TRP A 89 -1.86 13.04 6.72
N GLY A 90 -0.76 13.69 7.10
CA GLY A 90 0.35 13.98 6.20
C GLY A 90 -0.12 14.75 4.96
N ASP A 91 0.13 14.18 3.78
CA ASP A 91 -0.29 14.79 2.51
C ASP A 91 -1.71 14.39 2.08
N LEU A 92 -2.40 13.54 2.84
CA LEU A 92 -3.82 13.21 2.62
C LEU A 92 -4.71 14.29 3.24
N TRP A 93 -5.52 14.92 2.40
CA TRP A 93 -6.49 15.92 2.78
C TRP A 93 -7.87 15.36 2.47
N VAL A 94 -8.70 15.20 3.49
CA VAL A 94 -10.10 14.80 3.35
C VAL A 94 -10.98 16.02 3.54
N SER A 95 -11.88 16.24 2.59
CA SER A 95 -12.86 17.32 2.62
C SER A 95 -14.18 16.79 3.17
N LEU A 96 -14.73 17.50 4.15
CA LEU A 96 -16.00 17.19 4.80
C LEU A 96 -16.97 18.34 4.58
N ASP A 97 -18.16 18.06 4.07
CA ASP A 97 -19.24 19.06 3.92
C ASP A 97 -20.29 18.81 5.02
N ASP A 98 -20.46 19.77 5.92
CA ASP A 98 -21.31 19.63 7.12
C ASP A 98 -21.04 18.32 7.89
N GLY A 99 -19.76 17.92 7.96
CA GLY A 99 -19.30 16.70 8.64
C GLY A 99 -19.45 15.40 7.83
N ALA A 100 -20.06 15.45 6.64
CA ALA A 100 -20.16 14.31 5.74
C ALA A 100 -18.96 14.21 4.79
N LEU A 101 -18.52 13.00 4.41
CA LEU A 101 -17.42 12.83 3.46
C LEU A 101 -17.79 13.45 2.09
N PHE A 102 -17.03 14.45 1.65
CA PHE A 102 -17.23 15.10 0.35
C PHE A 102 -16.22 14.65 -0.70
N GLY A 103 -14.95 14.52 -0.31
CA GLY A 103 -13.88 14.18 -1.24
C GLY A 103 -12.54 14.06 -0.54
N TRP A 104 -11.49 13.73 -1.29
CA TRP A 104 -10.14 13.61 -0.77
C TRP A 104 -9.10 13.92 -1.84
N GLN A 105 -7.91 14.32 -1.41
CA GLN A 105 -6.80 14.59 -2.29
C GLN A 105 -5.46 14.32 -1.59
N LEU A 106 -4.47 13.90 -2.36
CA LEU A 106 -3.08 13.78 -1.93
C LEU A 106 -2.25 14.88 -2.57
N ARG A 107 -1.65 15.74 -1.73
CA ARG A 107 -0.81 16.88 -2.16
C ARG A 107 0.61 16.74 -1.62
N GLY A 108 1.32 15.71 -2.05
CA GLY A 108 2.71 15.48 -1.69
C GLY A 108 3.06 14.00 -1.58
N PRO A 109 4.35 13.69 -1.38
CA PRO A 109 4.88 12.32 -1.45
C PRO A 109 4.52 11.44 -0.24
N ALA A 110 4.10 12.02 0.88
CA ALA A 110 3.83 11.33 2.13
C ALA A 110 2.35 10.93 2.26
N MET A 111 2.03 9.78 1.68
CA MET A 111 0.77 9.09 1.95
C MET A 111 0.79 8.50 3.37
N PRO A 112 -0.33 8.52 4.12
CA PRO A 112 -0.44 7.74 5.35
C PRO A 112 -0.03 6.29 5.10
N THR A 113 0.77 5.68 5.98
CA THR A 113 1.36 4.34 5.77
C THR A 113 0.33 3.24 5.51
N VAL A 114 -0.90 3.44 5.97
CA VAL A 114 -2.00 2.49 5.80
C VAL A 114 -2.85 2.79 4.56
N ALA A 115 -2.65 3.89 3.84
CA ALA A 115 -3.46 4.22 2.66
C ALA A 115 -2.88 3.60 1.38
N THR A 116 -3.78 3.27 0.44
CA THR A 116 -3.43 2.80 -0.91
C THR A 116 -4.30 3.47 -1.96
N LEU A 117 -3.79 3.59 -3.19
CA LEU A 117 -4.52 4.10 -4.35
C LEU A 117 -5.19 2.96 -5.13
N PRO A 118 -6.19 3.27 -6.00
CA PRO A 118 -6.84 2.28 -6.82
C PRO A 118 -5.83 1.49 -7.66
N GLN A 119 -6.14 0.21 -7.87
CA GLN A 119 -5.33 -0.71 -8.68
C GLN A 119 -3.86 -0.84 -8.19
N GLY A 120 -3.56 -0.45 -6.95
CA GLY A 120 -2.21 -0.49 -6.39
C GLY A 120 -1.24 0.49 -7.05
N VAL A 121 -1.77 1.51 -7.74
CA VAL A 121 -0.97 2.50 -8.47
C VAL A 121 -0.09 3.28 -7.48
N PRO A 122 1.23 3.31 -7.65
CA PRO A 122 2.08 4.12 -6.80
C PRO A 122 1.72 5.61 -6.94
N PHE A 123 1.72 6.32 -5.82
CA PHE A 123 1.76 7.77 -5.87
C PHE A 123 3.00 8.23 -6.66
N ALA A 124 2.90 9.37 -7.36
CA ALA A 124 3.93 9.88 -8.28
C ALA A 124 4.21 9.00 -9.53
N SER A 125 3.28 8.11 -9.91
CA SER A 125 3.31 7.46 -11.23
C SER A 125 3.32 8.48 -12.37
N THR A 126 3.92 8.12 -13.50
CA THR A 126 4.00 9.02 -14.66
C THR A 126 2.69 9.03 -15.46
N TYR A 127 2.50 10.07 -16.29
CA TYR A 127 1.36 10.15 -17.20
C TYR A 127 1.18 8.89 -18.06
N ALA A 128 2.26 8.38 -18.67
CA ALA A 128 2.18 7.18 -19.50
C ALA A 128 1.79 5.93 -18.70
N ALA A 129 2.24 5.80 -17.45
CA ALA A 129 1.86 4.68 -16.60
C ALA A 129 0.37 4.69 -16.30
N ILE A 130 -0.19 5.86 -15.98
CA ILE A 130 -1.63 6.02 -15.73
C ILE A 130 -2.46 5.86 -17.02
N ALA A 131 -1.99 6.42 -18.13
CA ALA A 131 -2.66 6.31 -19.43
C ALA A 131 -2.70 4.87 -19.98
N ALA A 132 -1.83 3.99 -19.49
CA ALA A 132 -1.81 2.58 -19.85
C ALA A 132 -2.76 1.72 -18.99
N LEU A 133 -3.35 2.28 -17.93
CA LEU A 133 -4.24 1.52 -17.05
C LEU A 133 -5.55 1.14 -17.76
N PRO A 134 -6.08 -0.06 -17.49
CA PRO A 134 -7.39 -0.45 -17.99
C PRO A 134 -8.46 0.47 -17.41
N GLY A 135 -9.39 0.91 -18.27
CA GLY A 135 -10.51 1.76 -17.86
C GLY A 135 -10.16 3.24 -17.65
N VAL A 136 -8.97 3.68 -18.06
CA VAL A 136 -8.66 5.11 -18.07
C VAL A 136 -9.61 5.87 -19.00
N GLY A 137 -10.17 6.96 -18.48
CA GLY A 137 -10.98 7.90 -19.24
C GLY A 137 -10.16 8.67 -20.26
N ALA A 138 -10.85 9.42 -21.13
CA ALA A 138 -10.17 10.31 -22.06
C ALA A 138 -9.36 11.38 -21.29
N PRO A 139 -8.17 11.76 -21.77
CA PRO A 139 -7.42 12.86 -21.19
C PRO A 139 -8.22 14.16 -21.14
N GLY A 140 -8.14 14.84 -20.01
CA GLY A 140 -8.72 16.16 -19.80
C GLY A 140 -7.66 17.23 -19.60
N TYR A 141 -8.10 18.49 -19.66
CA TYR A 141 -7.29 19.65 -19.30
C TYR A 141 -8.14 20.60 -18.47
N LEU A 142 -7.64 20.98 -17.28
CA LEU A 142 -8.30 21.92 -16.38
C LEU A 142 -7.62 23.28 -16.51
N ASP A 143 -8.22 24.17 -17.30
CA ASP A 143 -7.64 25.47 -17.66
C ASP A 143 -7.39 26.35 -16.41
N ASN A 144 -8.28 26.34 -15.44
CA ASN A 144 -8.12 27.15 -14.22
C ASN A 144 -6.96 26.70 -13.32
N TYR A 145 -6.43 25.49 -13.50
CA TYR A 145 -5.26 25.00 -12.78
C TYR A 145 -4.05 24.77 -13.70
N GLN A 146 -4.24 24.92 -15.01
CA GLN A 146 -3.25 24.65 -16.05
C GLN A 146 -2.65 23.23 -15.97
N VAL A 147 -3.48 22.22 -15.65
CA VAL A 147 -3.06 20.82 -15.52
C VAL A 147 -3.78 19.90 -16.51
N HIS A 148 -3.09 18.85 -16.91
CA HIS A 148 -3.67 17.70 -17.61
C HIS A 148 -4.22 16.70 -16.60
N THR A 149 -5.30 16.01 -16.97
CA THR A 149 -5.95 15.04 -16.09
C THR A 149 -6.19 13.70 -16.77
N LEU A 150 -6.03 12.63 -16.00
CA LEU A 150 -6.47 11.28 -16.34
C LEU A 150 -7.39 10.80 -15.21
N THR A 151 -8.47 10.11 -15.56
CA THR A 151 -9.41 9.56 -14.58
C THR A 151 -9.48 8.05 -14.70
N VAL A 152 -9.35 7.34 -13.59
CA VAL A 152 -9.48 5.87 -13.49
C VAL A 152 -10.34 5.58 -12.27
N ASP A 153 -11.41 4.81 -12.42
CA ASP A 153 -12.32 4.42 -11.34
C ASP A 153 -12.81 5.61 -10.46
N GLY A 154 -13.06 6.76 -11.09
CA GLY A 154 -13.54 7.98 -10.42
C GLY A 154 -12.48 8.76 -9.63
N VAL A 155 -11.24 8.29 -9.61
CA VAL A 155 -10.08 9.04 -9.09
C VAL A 155 -9.43 9.81 -10.23
N THR A 156 -9.03 11.05 -9.97
CA THR A 156 -8.42 11.94 -10.96
C THR A 156 -6.96 12.18 -10.61
N TRP A 157 -6.06 11.91 -11.54
CA TRP A 157 -4.64 12.23 -11.49
C TRP A 157 -4.38 13.54 -12.23
N TRP A 158 -3.62 14.45 -11.63
CA TRP A 158 -3.24 15.73 -12.20
C TRP A 158 -1.75 15.71 -12.57
N PHE A 159 -1.43 16.31 -13.71
CA PHE A 159 -0.08 16.39 -14.27
C PHE A 159 0.15 17.81 -14.82
N ASP A 160 1.37 18.33 -14.68
CA ASP A 160 1.73 19.65 -15.26
C ASP A 160 1.72 19.62 -16.79
N THR A 161 2.03 18.47 -17.39
CA THR A 161 2.05 18.24 -18.85
C THR A 161 1.53 16.86 -19.20
N ASP A 162 1.16 16.64 -20.45
CA ASP A 162 0.82 15.31 -21.01
C ASP A 162 2.03 14.52 -21.54
N ALA A 163 3.26 14.96 -21.23
CA ALA A 163 4.47 14.22 -21.56
C ALA A 163 4.49 12.87 -20.83
N ALA A 164 4.98 11.82 -21.50
CA ALA A 164 4.93 10.45 -21.01
C ALA A 164 5.59 10.24 -19.63
N ASP A 165 6.67 10.97 -19.36
CA ASP A 165 7.47 10.96 -18.14
C ASP A 165 7.02 11.99 -17.08
N SER A 166 6.01 12.81 -17.40
CA SER A 166 5.43 13.81 -16.50
C SER A 166 4.96 13.13 -15.20
N PRO A 167 5.49 13.51 -14.02
CA PRO A 167 5.08 12.92 -12.76
C PRO A 167 3.68 13.41 -12.34
N THR A 168 2.94 12.57 -11.63
CA THR A 168 1.70 13.00 -10.98
C THR A 168 2.01 14.06 -9.92
N VAL A 169 1.29 15.18 -9.94
CA VAL A 169 1.41 16.25 -8.93
C VAL A 169 0.35 16.16 -7.84
N MET A 170 -0.84 15.65 -8.17
CA MET A 170 -1.94 15.47 -7.23
C MET A 170 -2.86 14.34 -7.72
N VAL A 171 -3.47 13.64 -6.77
CA VAL A 171 -4.48 12.63 -7.05
C VAL A 171 -5.63 12.76 -6.06
N GLY A 172 -6.86 12.52 -6.50
CA GLY A 172 -8.01 12.63 -5.61
C GLY A 172 -9.36 12.52 -6.28
N ASN A 173 -10.40 12.68 -5.49
CA ASN A 173 -11.78 12.80 -5.93
C ASN A 173 -12.40 14.08 -5.36
N LYS A 174 -13.18 14.78 -6.18
CA LYS A 174 -13.81 16.08 -5.84
C LYS A 174 -12.82 17.06 -5.21
N ILE A 175 -11.66 17.15 -5.85
CA ILE A 175 -10.53 17.98 -5.45
C ILE A 175 -10.96 19.44 -5.39
N LEU A 176 -10.75 20.07 -4.23
CA LEU A 176 -11.03 21.49 -4.03
C LEU A 176 -9.73 22.29 -4.18
N GLY A 177 -9.73 23.26 -5.08
CA GLY A 177 -8.62 24.18 -5.30
C GLY A 177 -9.12 25.62 -5.45
N CYS A 178 -8.23 26.56 -5.12
CA CYS A 178 -8.37 27.94 -5.57
C CYS A 178 -7.64 28.03 -6.91
N GLY A 179 -8.35 28.40 -7.98
CA GLY A 179 -7.74 28.75 -9.27
C GLY A 179 -7.26 30.20 -9.28
#